data_AF-A0A429ANM1-F1
#
_entry.id   AF-A0A429ANM1-F1
#
_cell.length_a   1.000
_cell.length_b   1.000
_cell.length_c   1.000
_cell.angle_alpha   90.00
_cell.angle_beta   90.00
_cell.angle_gamma   90.00
#
_symmetry.space_group_name_H-M   'P 1'
#
loop_
_entity.id
_entity.type
_entity.pdbx_description
1 polymer ?
#
loop_
_entity_poly.entity_id
_entity_poly.type
_entity_poly.pdbx_seq_one_letter_code
_entity_poly.pdbx_strand_id
1 'polypeptide(L)'
;MQEGGSMEDDHITTIGTCFACKRTFPYTVANVTMITIDPETGLPPDRSVLGTQREPTPEALARAVPEPVCPDCLTRARQFRDRMHSPALRLEPWHRPGPG
;
A
#
# COMPACT_ATOMS: atom_id res chain seq x y z
N MET A 1 -45.00 -6.16 -18.25
CA MET A 1 -43.87 -5.53 -18.96
C MET A 1 -42.67 -5.73 -18.07
N GLN A 2 -41.67 -6.49 -18.54
CA GLN A 2 -40.47 -6.82 -17.77
C GLN A 2 -39.48 -5.69 -18.03
N GLU A 3 -39.34 -4.76 -17.10
CA GLU A 3 -38.37 -3.68 -17.19
C GLU A 3 -37.03 -4.19 -16.65
N GLY A 4 -36.25 -4.80 -17.54
CA GLY A 4 -34.85 -5.14 -17.30
C GLY A 4 -34.00 -3.87 -17.33
N GLY A 5 -33.99 -3.13 -16.22
CA GLY A 5 -33.02 -2.07 -15.99
C GLY A 5 -31.72 -2.69 -15.47
N SER A 6 -30.78 -2.97 -16.37
CA SER A 6 -29.41 -3.28 -15.97
C SER A 6 -28.83 -2.05 -15.28
N MET A 7 -28.62 -2.13 -13.96
CA MET A 7 -27.74 -1.21 -13.22
C MET A 7 -26.32 -1.46 -13.73
N GLU A 8 -25.99 -0.89 -14.88
CA GLU A 8 -24.60 -0.70 -15.27
C GLU A 8 -24.06 0.37 -14.31
N ASP A 9 -23.41 -0.10 -13.25
CA ASP A 9 -22.72 0.71 -12.27
C ASP A 9 -21.76 1.64 -13.04
N ASP A 10 -22.15 2.91 -13.14
CA ASP A 10 -21.45 3.96 -13.86
C ASP A 10 -20.16 4.28 -13.10
N HIS A 11 -19.20 3.37 -13.21
CA HIS A 11 -17.91 3.51 -12.57
C HIS A 11 -17.15 4.62 -13.29
N ILE A 12 -17.23 5.83 -12.76
CA ILE A 12 -16.47 6.99 -13.25
C ILE A 12 -14.98 6.62 -13.22
N THR A 13 -14.46 6.32 -14.40
CA THR A 13 -13.05 6.01 -14.61
C THR A 13 -12.31 7.32 -14.76
N THR A 14 -11.31 7.54 -13.90
CA THR A 14 -10.43 8.70 -13.93
C THR A 14 -9.02 8.29 -14.35
N ILE A 15 -8.27 9.23 -14.90
CA ILE A 15 -6.84 9.04 -15.20
C ILE A 15 -6.06 9.80 -14.14
N GLY A 16 -5.17 9.11 -13.44
CA GLY A 16 -4.23 9.77 -12.52
C GLY A 16 -2.88 9.09 -12.49
N THR A 17 -2.02 9.57 -11.60
CA THR A 17 -0.60 9.19 -11.56
C THR A 17 -0.32 8.34 -10.34
N CYS A 18 0.29 7.17 -10.53
CA CYS A 18 0.67 6.31 -9.42
C CYS A 18 1.71 7.00 -8.55
N PHE A 19 1.42 7.13 -7.26
CA PHE A 19 2.35 7.74 -6.30
C PHE A 19 3.73 7.07 -6.30
N ALA A 20 3.76 5.75 -6.37
CA ALA A 20 4.98 4.96 -6.18
C ALA A 20 5.89 4.91 -7.42
N CYS A 21 5.33 4.70 -8.61
CA CYS A 21 6.13 4.57 -9.85
C CYS A 21 5.98 5.74 -10.84
N LYS A 22 5.15 6.74 -10.50
CA LYS A 22 4.89 7.94 -11.30
C LYS A 22 4.31 7.69 -12.70
N ARG A 23 3.90 6.45 -13.02
CA ARG A 23 3.19 6.11 -14.27
C ARG A 23 1.73 6.53 -14.16
N THR A 24 1.19 7.08 -15.26
CA THR A 24 -0.24 7.36 -15.40
C THR A 24 -1.01 6.06 -15.63
N PHE A 25 -2.18 5.91 -15.01
CA PHE A 25 -3.03 4.75 -15.19
C PHE A 25 -4.52 5.13 -14.99
N PRO A 26 -5.44 4.46 -15.70
CA PRO A 26 -6.86 4.61 -15.43
C PRO A 26 -7.24 3.87 -14.14
N TYR A 27 -8.11 4.45 -13.34
CA TYR A 27 -8.67 3.80 -12.17
C TYR A 27 -10.07 4.33 -11.83
N THR A 28 -10.82 3.56 -11.06
CA THR A 28 -12.06 4.03 -10.46
C THR A 28 -11.79 4.40 -9.01
N VAL A 29 -12.30 5.56 -8.57
CA VAL A 29 -12.04 6.08 -7.20
C VAL A 29 -12.49 5.07 -6.14
N ALA A 30 -13.54 4.30 -6.41
CA ALA A 30 -14.06 3.28 -5.50
C ALA A 30 -13.15 2.04 -5.34
N ASN A 31 -12.33 1.68 -6.34
CA ASN A 31 -11.55 0.44 -6.32
C ASN A 31 -10.03 0.66 -6.19
N VAL A 32 -9.55 1.88 -6.42
CA VAL A 32 -8.12 2.17 -6.32
C VAL A 32 -7.68 2.20 -4.85
N THR A 33 -6.49 1.69 -4.57
CA THR A 33 -5.87 1.94 -3.26
C THR A 33 -5.32 3.35 -3.24
N MET A 34 -5.83 4.16 -2.31
CA MET A 34 -5.32 5.49 -2.01
C MET A 34 -4.42 5.41 -0.77
N ILE A 35 -3.31 6.15 -0.79
CA ILE A 35 -2.45 6.33 0.38
C ILE A 35 -2.37 7.81 0.73
N THR A 36 -2.39 8.12 2.01
CA THR A 36 -2.31 9.49 2.50
C THR A 36 -0.84 9.92 2.54
N ILE A 37 -0.50 11.00 1.83
CA ILE A 37 0.87 11.51 1.70
C ILE A 37 0.90 12.98 2.11
N ASP A 38 1.86 13.35 2.96
CA ASP A 38 2.21 14.76 3.18
C ASP A 38 3.03 15.26 1.97
N PRO A 39 2.52 16.22 1.18
CA PRO A 39 3.22 16.70 0.00
C PRO A 39 4.54 17.42 0.31
N GLU A 40 4.74 17.89 1.54
CA GLU A 40 6.00 18.52 1.96
C GLU A 40 7.15 17.50 2.04
N THR A 41 6.86 16.31 2.59
CA THR A 41 7.85 15.26 2.82
C THR A 41 7.85 14.18 1.74
N GLY A 42 6.75 14.05 0.99
CA GLY A 42 6.53 12.95 0.06
C GLY A 42 6.39 11.59 0.75
N LEU A 43 5.99 11.58 2.03
CA LEU A 43 5.86 10.38 2.85
C LEU A 43 4.47 10.33 3.51
N PRO A 44 4.02 9.15 3.95
CA PRO A 44 2.90 9.06 4.87
C PRO A 44 3.15 9.93 6.12
N PRO A 45 2.14 10.61 6.65
CA PRO A 45 2.33 11.54 7.76
C PRO A 45 2.86 10.84 9.02
N ASP A 46 2.62 9.54 9.18
CA ASP A 46 3.09 8.68 10.27
C ASP A 46 4.47 8.04 10.03
N ARG A 47 5.15 8.39 8.93
CA ARG A 47 6.47 7.87 8.58
C ARG A 47 7.54 8.96 8.63
N SER A 48 8.66 8.64 9.27
CA SER A 48 9.87 9.48 9.21
C SER A 48 10.67 9.23 7.93
N VAL A 49 11.58 10.15 7.61
CA VAL A 49 12.53 10.02 6.49
C VAL A 49 13.44 8.79 6.65
N LEU A 50 13.73 8.37 7.89
CA LEU A 50 14.48 7.15 8.18
C LEU A 50 13.63 5.88 8.02
N GLY A 51 12.37 6.02 7.61
CA GLY A 51 11.44 4.91 7.47
C GLY A 51 10.96 4.35 8.81
N THR A 52 11.09 5.07 9.91
CA THR A 52 10.50 4.64 11.19
C THR A 52 9.07 5.16 11.32
N GLN A 53 8.23 4.42 12.04
CA GLN A 53 6.91 4.92 12.42
C GLN A 53 7.07 6.03 13.46
N ARG A 54 6.27 7.09 13.32
CA ARG A 54 6.25 8.27 14.19
C ARG A 54 4.81 8.73 14.35
N GLU A 55 4.50 9.37 15.47
CA GLU A 55 3.27 10.15 15.59
C GLU A 55 3.27 11.32 14.58
N PRO A 56 2.24 11.43 13.72
CA PRO A 56 2.13 12.53 12.77
C PRO A 56 1.82 13.85 13.49
N THR A 57 2.39 14.97 13.01
CA THR A 57 2.03 16.29 13.57
C THR A 57 0.66 16.73 13.05
N PRO A 58 -0.07 17.59 13.77
CA PRO A 58 -1.36 18.13 13.31
C PRO A 58 -1.26 18.82 11.95
N GLU A 59 -0.18 19.55 11.70
CA GLU A 59 0.07 20.25 10.44
C GLU A 59 0.33 19.28 9.28
N ALA A 60 1.09 18.20 9.54
CA ALA A 60 1.34 17.17 8.54
C ALA A 60 0.03 16.44 8.15
N LEU A 61 -0.83 16.13 9.12
CA LEU A 61 -2.16 15.56 8.86
C LEU A 61 -3.05 16.51 8.07
N ALA A 62 -3.06 17.80 8.44
CA ALA A 62 -3.92 18.80 7.81
C ALA A 62 -3.60 19.03 6.32
N ARG A 63 -2.35 18.82 5.91
CA ARG A 63 -1.92 18.98 4.51
C ARG A 63 -1.91 17.67 3.71
N ALA A 64 -2.04 16.53 4.39
CA ALA A 64 -1.87 15.26 3.72
C ALA A 64 -2.99 15.01 2.71
N VAL A 65 -2.61 14.53 1.53
CA VAL A 65 -3.52 14.30 0.41
C VAL A 65 -3.59 12.81 0.07
N PRO A 66 -4.76 12.29 -0.30
CA PRO A 66 -4.89 10.92 -0.77
C PRO A 66 -4.35 10.80 -2.21
N GLU A 67 -3.43 9.87 -2.42
CA GLU A 67 -2.75 9.63 -3.70
C GLU A 67 -2.97 8.19 -4.18
N PRO A 68 -3.28 7.96 -5.47
CA PRO A 68 -3.59 6.63 -5.99
C PRO A 68 -2.32 5.78 -6.20
N VAL A 69 -2.42 4.48 -5.95
CA VAL A 69 -1.35 3.50 -6.21
C VAL A 69 -1.81 2.48 -7.23
N CYS A 70 -1.01 2.28 -8.28
CA CYS A 70 -1.35 1.31 -9.33
C CYS A 70 -1.26 -0.14 -8.83
N PRO A 71 -2.04 -1.06 -9.42
CA PRO A 71 -2.09 -2.47 -9.02
C PRO A 71 -0.73 -3.17 -9.12
N ASP A 72 0.12 -2.80 -10.08
CA ASP A 72 1.49 -3.32 -10.18
C ASP A 72 2.31 -3.03 -8.92
N CYS A 73 2.28 -1.78 -8.46
CA CYS A 73 3.03 -1.35 -7.28
C CYS A 73 2.49 -2.01 -6.01
N LEU A 74 1.17 -2.18 -5.90
CA LEU A 74 0.57 -2.93 -4.80
C LEU A 74 1.01 -4.39 -4.81
N THR A 75 1.03 -5.03 -5.98
CA THR A 75 1.47 -6.42 -6.12
C THR A 75 2.92 -6.58 -5.70
N ARG A 76 3.80 -5.69 -6.16
CA ARG A 76 5.22 -5.67 -5.74
C ARG A 76 5.39 -5.43 -4.24
N ALA A 77 4.61 -4.52 -3.65
CA ALA A 77 4.64 -4.26 -2.22
C ALA A 77 4.21 -5.50 -1.40
N ARG A 78 3.17 -6.22 -1.84
CA ARG A 78 2.75 -7.49 -1.22
C ARG A 78 3.86 -8.54 -1.32
N GLN A 79 4.43 -8.75 -2.51
CA GLN A 79 5.54 -9.69 -2.70
C GLN A 79 6.75 -9.36 -1.81
N PHE A 80 7.09 -8.08 -1.67
CA PHE A 80 8.17 -7.65 -0.78
C PHE A 80 7.85 -7.97 0.68
N ARG A 81 6.63 -7.66 1.13
CA ARG A 81 6.16 -7.98 2.47
C ARG A 81 6.20 -9.48 2.74
N ASP A 82 5.76 -10.31 1.80
CA ASP A 82 5.72 -11.76 1.97
C ASP A 82 7.14 -12.35 2.05
N ARG A 83 8.10 -11.80 1.28
CA ARG A 83 9.52 -12.17 1.40
C ARG A 83 10.12 -11.79 2.75
N MET A 84 9.83 -10.58 3.23
CA MET A 84 10.34 -10.09 4.53
C MET A 84 9.73 -10.83 5.73
N HIS A 85 8.51 -11.35 5.58
CA HIS A 85 7.87 -12.22 6.57
C HIS A 85 8.17 -13.71 6.34
N SER A 86 9.23 -14.06 5.60
CA SER A 86 9.68 -15.46 5.57
C SER A 86 9.84 -15.94 7.01
N PRO A 87 9.18 -17.04 7.41
CA PRO A 87 9.29 -17.53 8.77
C PRO A 87 10.78 -17.74 9.04
N ALA A 88 11.23 -17.20 10.17
CA ALA A 88 12.60 -17.40 10.65
C ALA A 88 12.99 -18.83 10.33
N LEU A 89 14.10 -19.01 9.57
CA LEU A 89 14.68 -20.32 9.32
C LEU A 89 14.59 -21.07 10.64
N ARG A 90 13.85 -22.18 10.66
CA ARG A 90 13.75 -23.03 11.84
C ARG A 90 15.17 -23.50 12.09
N LEU A 91 15.90 -22.76 12.93
CA LEU A 91 17.24 -23.12 13.35
C LEU A 91 17.01 -24.39 14.16
N GLU A 92 17.25 -25.52 13.52
CA GLU A 92 17.18 -26.82 14.18
C GLU A 92 18.02 -26.73 15.46
N PRO A 93 17.49 -27.16 16.61
CA PRO A 93 18.24 -27.11 17.85
C PRO A 93 19.50 -27.97 17.68
N TRP A 94 20.66 -27.36 17.95
CA TRP A 94 21.94 -28.05 17.97
C TRP A 94 21.84 -29.28 18.89
N HIS A 95 21.79 -30.48 18.31
CA HIS A 95 21.85 -31.72 19.06
C HIS A 95 23.25 -31.86 19.66
N ARG A 96 23.37 -31.68 20.98
CA ARG A 96 24.54 -32.11 21.73
C ARG A 96 24.40 -33.62 21.96
N PRO A 97 25.28 -34.49 21.41
CA PRO A 97 25.26 -35.91 21.75
C PRO A 97 25.57 -36.07 23.25
N GLY A 98 24.72 -36.81 23.96
CA GLY A 98 24.90 -37.09 25.39
C GLY A 98 26.09 -38.04 25.64
N PRO A 99 26.69 -38.04 26.84
CA PRO A 99 27.77 -38.96 27.18
C PRO A 99 27.20 -40.37 27.36
N GLY A 100 27.88 -41.35 26.74
CA GLY A 100 27.63 -42.79 26.96
C GLY A 100 28.27 -43.31 28.22
#